data_AF-A0A9E6RAG8-F1
#
_entry.id   AF-A0A9E6RAG8-F1
#
_cell.length_a   1.000
_cell.length_b   1.000
_cell.length_c   1.000
_cell.angle_alpha   90.00
_cell.angle_beta   90.00
_cell.angle_gamma   90.00
#
_symmetry.space_group_name_H-M   'P 1'
#
loop_
_entity.id
_entity.type
_entity.pdbx_description
1 polymer ?
#
loop_
_entity_poly.entity_id
_entity_poly.type
_entity_poly.pdbx_seq_one_letter_code
_entity_poly.pdbx_strand_id
1 'polypeptide(L)'
;MYDESIQRALKRHRIKPIVLPAQFMQALLENFSGADPVTQIITGTAGDGKTYHCREVWSALGGDEATWNKGTKVQTLAVGQRTLVIVKDLSELRDEESAELIAGVARDVTQPSSNTVYLLAANHGQLLEKLKAAPDTPEVRRLSDVVEDLLVTGGTDDREVRLNLSDLSRAPAAKMTSYIIDEIGGHEGWAGCDGCPAARDQACPILENRRRLTGADGHGKFRQRLASLVELSERNGGHFPVRQLLSLVANVILGHPDGRDGLMSCGDVPDIVASGRADLASVYRNVSART
;
A
#
# COMPACT_ATOMS: atom_id res chain seq x y z
N MET A 1 -5.25 6.90 -12.11
CA MET A 1 -4.96 6.32 -10.78
C MET A 1 -3.68 5.48 -10.83
N TYR A 2 -2.82 5.54 -9.81
CA TYR A 2 -1.47 4.92 -9.82
C TYR A 2 -1.51 3.38 -9.91
N ASP A 3 -2.53 2.76 -9.31
CA ASP A 3 -2.73 1.29 -9.31
C ASP A 3 -2.97 0.74 -10.73
N GLU A 4 -3.79 1.41 -11.53
CA GLU A 4 -4.07 1.02 -12.93
C GLU A 4 -2.83 1.11 -13.81
N SER A 5 -1.99 2.14 -13.62
CA SER A 5 -0.72 2.25 -14.35
C SER A 5 0.24 1.12 -14.00
N ILE A 6 0.28 0.69 -12.73
CA ILE A 6 1.09 -0.44 -12.29
C ILE A 6 0.60 -1.73 -12.96
N GLN A 7 -0.72 -1.99 -12.94
CA GLN A 7 -1.29 -3.18 -13.60
C GLN A 7 -1.00 -3.23 -15.10
N ARG A 8 -1.09 -2.09 -15.79
CA ARG A 8 -0.74 -1.99 -17.21
C ARG A 8 0.75 -2.25 -17.46
N ALA A 9 1.63 -1.76 -16.59
CA ALA A 9 3.07 -2.01 -16.69
C ALA A 9 3.40 -3.50 -16.47
N LEU A 10 2.81 -4.13 -15.46
CA LEU A 10 2.98 -5.56 -15.18
C LEU A 10 2.56 -6.43 -16.37
N LYS A 11 1.37 -6.17 -16.95
CA LYS A 11 0.90 -6.89 -18.14
C LYS A 11 1.84 -6.69 -19.34
N ARG A 12 2.36 -5.47 -19.54
CA ARG A 12 3.29 -5.16 -20.64
C ARG A 12 4.62 -5.92 -20.51
N HIS A 13 5.17 -5.98 -19.31
CA HIS A 13 6.48 -6.59 -19.08
C HIS A 13 6.41 -8.09 -18.75
N ARG A 14 5.20 -8.66 -18.61
CA ARG A 14 4.98 -10.08 -18.23
C ARG A 14 5.72 -10.47 -16.95
N ILE A 15 5.79 -9.53 -16.01
CA ILE A 15 6.44 -9.73 -14.72
C ILE A 15 5.36 -10.10 -13.72
N LYS A 16 5.59 -11.17 -12.95
CA LYS A 16 4.76 -11.51 -11.80
C LYS A 16 4.81 -10.33 -10.79
N PRO A 17 3.66 -9.84 -10.30
CA PRO A 17 3.66 -8.74 -9.36
C PRO A 17 4.30 -9.14 -8.02
N ILE A 18 4.98 -8.17 -7.40
CA ILE A 18 5.34 -8.22 -5.98
C ILE A 18 4.04 -8.13 -5.18
N VAL A 19 3.73 -9.18 -4.41
CA VAL A 19 2.54 -9.22 -3.56
C VAL A 19 2.97 -9.12 -2.11
N LEU A 20 2.55 -8.05 -1.44
CA LEU A 20 2.88 -7.80 -0.04
C LEU A 20 1.69 -8.19 0.86
N PRO A 21 1.92 -8.58 2.12
CA PRO A 21 0.85 -8.79 3.08
C PRO A 21 -0.01 -7.52 3.22
N ALA A 22 -1.29 -7.65 2.90
CA ALA A 22 -2.26 -6.58 3.01
C ALA A 22 -2.86 -6.56 4.41
N GLN A 23 -2.60 -5.50 5.17
CA GLN A 23 -3.09 -5.36 6.53
C GLN A 23 -4.60 -5.18 6.54
N PHE A 24 -5.25 -5.73 7.56
CA PHE A 24 -6.71 -5.74 7.71
C PHE A 24 -7.47 -6.44 6.57
N MET A 25 -6.80 -6.92 5.51
CA MET A 25 -7.45 -7.54 4.35
C MET A 25 -8.36 -8.70 4.76
N GLN A 26 -7.84 -9.62 5.58
CA GLN A 26 -8.63 -10.73 6.07
C GLN A 26 -9.85 -10.25 6.87
N ALA A 27 -9.67 -9.28 7.77
CA ALA A 27 -10.77 -8.72 8.56
C ALA A 27 -11.83 -8.02 7.67
N LEU A 28 -11.41 -7.32 6.61
CA LEU A 28 -12.32 -6.71 5.64
C LEU A 28 -13.13 -7.77 4.90
N LEU A 29 -12.47 -8.84 4.43
CA LEU A 29 -13.14 -9.93 3.72
C LEU A 29 -14.10 -10.69 4.63
N GLU A 30 -13.69 -11.00 5.86
CA GLU A 30 -14.52 -11.64 6.88
C GLU A 30 -15.74 -10.76 7.22
N ASN A 31 -15.55 -9.45 7.36
CA ASN A 31 -16.65 -8.51 7.57
C ASN A 31 -17.66 -8.54 6.42
N PHE A 32 -17.21 -8.30 5.18
CA PHE A 32 -18.12 -8.17 4.03
C PHE A 32 -18.76 -9.49 3.60
N SER A 33 -18.11 -10.62 3.87
CA SER A 33 -18.67 -11.96 3.65
C SER A 33 -19.55 -12.43 4.81
N GLY A 34 -19.53 -11.71 5.94
CA GLY A 34 -20.21 -12.06 7.17
C GLY A 34 -21.74 -11.92 7.09
N ALA A 35 -22.40 -12.48 8.10
CA ALA A 35 -23.86 -12.40 8.23
C ALA A 35 -24.33 -10.98 8.58
N ASP A 36 -23.49 -10.15 9.20
CA ASP A 36 -23.84 -8.79 9.64
C ASP A 36 -22.69 -7.80 9.39
N PRO A 37 -22.40 -7.47 8.12
CA PRO A 37 -21.27 -6.60 7.77
C PRO A 37 -21.48 -5.18 8.29
N VAL A 38 -20.43 -4.53 8.76
CA VAL A 38 -20.44 -3.09 9.06
C VAL A 38 -19.69 -2.31 7.99
N THR A 39 -19.97 -1.02 7.87
CA THR A 39 -19.22 -0.14 6.97
C THR A 39 -17.77 -0.04 7.44
N GLN A 40 -16.84 -0.03 6.49
CA GLN A 40 -15.40 0.04 6.75
C GLN A 40 -14.83 1.32 6.13
N ILE A 41 -14.07 2.06 6.92
CA ILE A 41 -13.22 3.16 6.44
C ILE A 41 -11.77 2.71 6.52
N ILE A 42 -11.04 2.87 5.43
CA ILE A 42 -9.59 2.69 5.40
C ILE A 42 -8.93 4.06 5.29
N THR A 43 -8.19 4.45 6.32
CA THR A 43 -7.40 5.67 6.34
C THR A 43 -5.90 5.39 6.16
N GLY A 44 -5.13 6.46 5.99
CA GLY A 44 -3.68 6.42 5.80
C GLY A 44 -3.24 7.59 4.94
N THR A 45 -1.95 7.68 4.66
CA THR A 45 -1.33 8.68 3.78
C THR A 45 -1.18 8.19 2.34
N ALA A 46 -0.69 9.07 1.45
CA ALA A 46 -0.43 8.71 0.07
C ALA A 46 0.70 7.67 -0.03
N GLY A 47 0.41 6.52 -0.64
CA GLY A 47 1.39 5.44 -0.80
C GLY A 47 1.24 4.28 0.19
N ASP A 48 0.30 4.34 1.13
CA ASP A 48 -0.01 3.24 2.07
C ASP A 48 -0.84 2.10 1.45
N GLY A 49 -1.30 2.28 0.21
CA GLY A 49 -1.99 1.21 -0.53
C GLY A 49 -3.51 1.14 -0.30
N LYS A 50 -4.18 2.22 0.10
CA LYS A 50 -5.66 2.24 0.26
C LYS A 50 -6.41 1.72 -0.98
N THR A 51 -6.09 2.25 -2.16
CA THR A 51 -6.67 1.80 -3.43
C THR A 51 -6.38 0.32 -3.73
N TYR A 52 -5.20 -0.16 -3.36
CA TYR A 52 -4.86 -1.58 -3.47
C TYR A 52 -5.80 -2.43 -2.60
N HIS A 53 -6.07 -2.03 -1.35
CA HIS A 53 -6.99 -2.75 -0.47
C HIS A 53 -8.40 -2.81 -1.07
N CYS A 54 -8.90 -1.69 -1.61
CA CYS A 54 -10.20 -1.65 -2.28
C CYS A 54 -10.26 -2.59 -3.50
N ARG A 55 -9.17 -2.68 -4.30
CA ARG A 55 -9.08 -3.60 -5.45
C ARG A 55 -9.07 -5.06 -5.02
N GLU A 56 -8.31 -5.41 -4.00
CA GLU A 56 -8.22 -6.78 -3.51
C GLU A 56 -9.57 -7.24 -2.90
N VAL A 57 -10.26 -6.38 -2.15
CA VAL A 57 -11.63 -6.66 -1.67
C VAL A 57 -12.59 -6.86 -2.84
N TRP A 58 -12.57 -5.97 -3.83
CA TRP A 58 -13.39 -6.10 -5.05
C TRP A 58 -13.15 -7.44 -5.75
N SER A 59 -11.89 -7.79 -5.99
CA SER A 59 -11.50 -9.03 -6.68
C SER A 59 -11.92 -10.28 -5.88
N ALA A 60 -11.64 -10.30 -4.57
CA ALA A 60 -11.94 -11.44 -3.71
C ALA A 60 -13.44 -11.70 -3.54
N LEU A 61 -14.27 -10.66 -3.62
CA LEU A 61 -15.74 -10.76 -3.56
C LEU A 61 -16.40 -11.01 -4.93
N GLY A 62 -15.61 -11.28 -5.98
CA GLY A 62 -16.11 -11.66 -7.30
C GLY A 62 -16.36 -10.49 -8.26
N GLY A 63 -15.85 -9.31 -7.95
CA GLY A 63 -15.90 -8.16 -8.84
C GLY A 63 -15.03 -8.32 -10.09
N ASP A 64 -15.51 -7.81 -11.23
CA ASP A 64 -14.82 -7.88 -12.51
C ASP A 64 -13.62 -6.90 -12.61
N GLU A 65 -12.45 -7.41 -13.00
CA GLU A 65 -11.22 -6.63 -13.14
C GLU A 65 -11.34 -5.56 -14.24
N ALA A 66 -12.02 -5.88 -15.35
CA ALA A 66 -12.18 -4.92 -16.44
C ALA A 66 -13.01 -3.71 -15.99
N THR A 67 -14.05 -3.95 -15.18
CA THR A 67 -14.88 -2.91 -14.56
C THR A 67 -14.10 -2.08 -13.55
N TRP A 68 -13.26 -2.70 -12.72
CA TRP A 68 -12.37 -1.96 -11.81
C TRP A 68 -11.46 -0.99 -12.56
N ASN A 69 -10.88 -1.44 -13.67
CA ASN A 69 -9.90 -0.72 -14.48
C ASN A 69 -10.48 0.39 -15.38
N LYS A 70 -11.81 0.60 -15.37
CA LYS A 70 -12.47 1.71 -16.09
C LYS A 70 -12.21 3.09 -15.45
N GLY A 71 -11.60 3.15 -14.27
CA GLY A 71 -11.29 4.42 -13.61
C GLY A 71 -12.47 5.12 -12.95
N THR A 72 -13.61 4.46 -12.75
CA THR A 72 -14.70 5.04 -11.96
C THR A 72 -14.29 5.15 -10.48
N LYS A 73 -14.66 6.29 -9.87
CA LYS A 73 -14.29 6.66 -8.48
C LYS A 73 -15.03 5.80 -7.45
N VAL A 74 -16.29 5.48 -7.76
CA VAL A 74 -17.18 4.64 -6.96
C VAL A 74 -17.49 3.37 -7.74
N GLN A 75 -17.44 2.24 -7.06
CA GLN A 75 -17.77 0.91 -7.58
C GLN A 75 -18.85 0.29 -6.72
N THR A 76 -19.68 -0.55 -7.32
CA THR A 76 -20.77 -1.23 -6.61
C THR A 76 -20.77 -2.70 -6.95
N LEU A 77 -20.87 -3.55 -5.92
CA LEU A 77 -20.85 -5.00 -6.04
C LEU A 77 -21.99 -5.61 -5.22
N ALA A 78 -22.72 -6.56 -5.80
CA ALA A 78 -23.67 -7.36 -5.04
C ALA A 78 -22.92 -8.44 -4.26
N VAL A 79 -23.13 -8.50 -2.94
CA VAL A 79 -22.54 -9.50 -2.05
C VAL A 79 -23.68 -10.21 -1.31
N GLY A 80 -24.09 -11.37 -1.84
CA GLY A 80 -25.32 -12.03 -1.39
C GLY A 80 -26.56 -11.19 -1.71
N GLN A 81 -27.32 -10.80 -0.67
CA GLN A 81 -28.50 -9.92 -0.79
C GLN A 81 -28.17 -8.44 -0.54
N ARG A 82 -26.89 -8.11 -0.34
CA ARG A 82 -26.43 -6.77 0.02
C ARG A 82 -25.72 -6.10 -1.13
N THR A 83 -25.64 -4.78 -1.04
CA THR A 83 -24.90 -3.92 -1.96
C THR A 83 -23.67 -3.38 -1.24
N LEU A 84 -22.48 -3.74 -1.71
CA LEU A 84 -21.22 -3.14 -1.28
C LEU A 84 -20.86 -1.97 -2.20
N VAL A 85 -20.72 -0.78 -1.62
CA VAL A 85 -20.27 0.43 -2.33
C VAL A 85 -18.83 0.73 -1.94
N ILE A 86 -17.91 0.67 -2.91
CA ILE A 86 -16.48 0.91 -2.71
C ILE A 86 -16.11 2.27 -3.28
N VAL A 87 -15.55 3.14 -2.45
CA VAL A 87 -15.05 4.46 -2.84
C VAL A 87 -13.54 4.41 -2.78
N LYS A 88 -12.90 4.45 -3.96
CA LYS A 88 -11.45 4.20 -4.11
C LYS A 88 -10.58 5.29 -3.49
N ASP A 89 -11.04 6.53 -3.58
CA ASP A 89 -10.43 7.71 -3.00
C ASP A 89 -11.52 8.78 -2.82
N LEU A 90 -11.88 9.06 -1.57
CA LEU A 90 -12.90 10.04 -1.22
C LEU A 90 -12.54 11.45 -1.70
N SER A 91 -11.25 11.76 -1.87
CA SER A 91 -10.80 13.08 -2.30
C SER A 91 -10.93 13.33 -3.78
N GLU A 92 -11.09 12.28 -4.59
CA GLU A 92 -11.39 12.43 -6.02
C GLU A 92 -12.85 12.84 -6.26
N LEU A 93 -13.74 12.73 -5.27
CA LEU A 93 -15.13 13.15 -5.37
C LEU A 93 -15.27 14.67 -5.26
N ARG A 94 -16.09 15.25 -6.13
CA ARG A 94 -16.53 16.65 -6.02
C ARG A 94 -17.34 16.82 -4.73
N ASP A 95 -17.43 18.03 -4.21
CA ASP A 95 -18.07 18.28 -2.92
C ASP A 95 -19.52 17.81 -2.88
N GLU A 96 -20.30 18.09 -3.93
CA GLU A 96 -21.68 17.60 -4.11
C GLU A 96 -21.75 16.06 -4.09
N GLU A 97 -20.88 15.39 -4.85
CA GLU A 97 -20.82 13.92 -4.92
C GLU A 97 -20.48 13.30 -3.55
N SER A 98 -19.53 13.90 -2.83
CA SER A 98 -19.15 13.45 -1.49
C SER A 98 -20.24 13.74 -0.46
N ALA A 99 -20.94 14.87 -0.56
CA ALA A 99 -22.01 15.25 0.35
C ALA A 99 -23.19 14.28 0.27
N GLU A 100 -23.62 13.93 -0.95
CA GLU A 100 -24.67 12.92 -1.17
C GLU A 100 -24.25 11.54 -0.66
N LEU A 101 -23.01 11.13 -0.95
CA LEU A 101 -22.46 9.86 -0.47
C LEU A 101 -22.42 9.80 1.06
N ILE A 102 -21.87 10.82 1.72
CA ILE A 102 -21.73 10.86 3.18
C ILE A 102 -23.10 10.85 3.85
N ALA A 103 -24.07 11.60 3.32
CA ALA A 103 -25.44 11.55 3.82
C ALA A 103 -26.07 10.16 3.66
N GLY A 104 -25.77 9.44 2.56
CA GLY A 104 -26.16 8.04 2.39
C GLY A 104 -25.54 7.12 3.43
N VAL A 105 -24.21 7.20 3.60
CA VAL A 105 -23.47 6.43 4.60
C VAL A 105 -24.03 6.68 5.99
N ALA A 106 -24.25 7.93 6.39
CA ALA A 106 -24.77 8.31 7.70
C ALA A 106 -26.13 7.69 8.01
N ARG A 107 -27.04 7.65 7.02
CA ARG A 107 -28.33 6.96 7.17
C ARG A 107 -28.17 5.45 7.29
N ASP A 108 -27.33 4.85 6.45
CA ASP A 108 -27.20 3.39 6.39
C ASP A 108 -26.48 2.81 7.62
N VAL A 109 -25.45 3.49 8.16
CA VAL A 109 -24.74 3.02 9.36
C VAL A 109 -25.58 3.10 10.63
N THR A 110 -26.62 3.94 10.65
CA THR A 110 -27.54 4.09 11.79
C THR A 110 -28.81 3.25 11.64
N GLN A 111 -28.98 2.54 10.51
CA GLN A 111 -30.14 1.71 10.23
C GLN A 111 -29.78 0.23 10.17
N PRO A 112 -30.15 -0.58 11.18
CA PRO A 112 -29.84 -2.02 11.20
C PRO A 112 -30.36 -2.80 9.99
N SER A 113 -31.46 -2.36 9.38
CA SER A 113 -32.08 -2.98 8.21
C SER A 113 -31.47 -2.55 6.87
N SER A 114 -30.45 -1.70 6.85
CA SER A 114 -29.85 -1.30 5.58
C SER A 114 -29.18 -2.48 4.88
N ASN A 115 -29.46 -2.62 3.60
CA ASN A 115 -28.83 -3.61 2.73
C ASN A 115 -27.57 -3.07 2.06
N THR A 116 -27.21 -1.81 2.32
CA THR A 116 -26.03 -1.16 1.74
C THR A 116 -24.92 -1.06 2.78
N VAL A 117 -23.73 -1.47 2.41
CA VAL A 117 -22.51 -1.30 3.21
C VAL A 117 -21.42 -0.66 2.37
N TYR A 118 -20.51 0.04 3.04
CA TYR A 118 -19.51 0.83 2.34
C TYR A 118 -18.09 0.40 2.68
N LEU A 119 -17.19 0.55 1.70
CA LEU A 119 -15.75 0.55 1.88
C LEU A 119 -15.20 1.88 1.38
N LEU A 120 -14.82 2.77 2.31
CA LEU A 120 -14.37 4.12 1.99
C LEU A 120 -12.87 4.25 2.19
N ALA A 121 -12.13 4.56 1.13
CA ALA A 121 -10.71 4.91 1.24
C ALA A 121 -10.53 6.44 1.25
N ALA A 122 -9.85 6.97 2.26
CA ALA A 122 -9.59 8.41 2.38
C ALA A 122 -8.26 8.70 3.08
N ASN A 123 -7.68 9.88 2.86
CA ASN A 123 -6.63 10.38 3.76
C ASN A 123 -7.26 10.99 5.02
N HIS A 124 -6.55 10.97 6.15
CA HIS A 124 -7.02 11.49 7.45
C HIS A 124 -7.68 12.87 7.36
N GLY A 125 -6.92 13.88 6.90
CA GLY A 125 -7.44 15.24 6.80
C GLY A 125 -8.60 15.36 5.82
N GLN A 126 -8.53 14.67 4.67
CA GLN A 126 -9.59 14.75 3.66
C GLN A 126 -10.90 14.12 4.12
N LEU A 127 -10.85 13.04 4.92
CA LEU A 127 -12.04 12.44 5.50
C LEU A 127 -12.78 13.46 6.39
N LEU A 128 -12.06 14.11 7.30
CA LEU A 128 -12.63 15.11 8.21
C LEU A 128 -13.15 16.33 7.45
N GLU A 129 -12.42 16.83 6.45
CA GLU A 129 -12.88 17.97 5.64
C GLU A 129 -14.16 17.63 4.85
N LYS A 130 -14.28 16.41 4.32
CA LYS A 130 -15.49 15.98 3.62
C LYS A 130 -16.68 15.79 4.56
N LEU A 131 -16.46 15.31 5.78
CA LEU A 131 -17.51 15.21 6.81
C LEU A 131 -18.02 16.60 7.21
N LYS A 132 -17.12 17.58 7.41
CA LYS A 132 -17.50 18.97 7.72
C LYS A 132 -18.28 19.65 6.60
N ALA A 133 -17.97 19.33 5.34
CA ALA A 133 -18.66 19.89 4.18
C ALA A 133 -19.98 19.17 3.84
N ALA A 134 -20.28 18.05 4.50
CA ALA A 134 -21.51 17.28 4.28
C ALA A 134 -22.74 18.00 4.86
N PRO A 135 -23.97 17.62 4.43
CA PRO A 135 -25.19 18.25 4.92
C PRO A 135 -25.34 18.10 6.43
N ASP A 136 -25.67 19.20 7.09
CA ASP A 136 -25.80 19.27 8.53
C ASP A 136 -27.09 18.59 9.02
N THR A 137 -27.02 17.27 9.21
CA THR A 137 -28.12 16.41 9.66
C THR A 137 -27.73 15.66 10.94
N PRO A 138 -28.68 15.27 11.80
CA PRO A 138 -28.38 14.52 13.02
C PRO A 138 -27.56 13.25 12.77
N GLU A 139 -27.86 12.53 11.69
CA GLU A 139 -27.16 11.30 11.30
C GLU A 139 -25.71 11.60 10.89
N VAL A 140 -25.48 12.68 10.12
CA VAL A 140 -24.13 13.08 9.69
C VAL A 140 -23.29 13.57 10.86
N ARG A 141 -23.88 14.32 11.82
CA ARG A 141 -23.18 14.72 13.04
C ARG A 141 -22.74 13.49 13.84
N ARG A 142 -23.67 12.56 14.07
CA ARG A 142 -23.40 11.30 14.78
C ARG A 142 -22.31 10.49 14.09
N LEU A 143 -22.36 10.34 12.76
CA LEU A 143 -21.29 9.70 11.98
C LEU A 143 -19.94 10.42 12.17
N SER A 144 -19.94 11.75 12.12
CA SER A 144 -18.72 12.55 12.27
C SER A 144 -18.08 12.37 13.64
N ASP A 145 -18.88 12.41 14.70
CA ASP A 145 -18.41 12.18 16.09
C ASP A 145 -17.77 10.79 16.22
N VAL A 146 -18.42 9.74 15.69
CA VAL A 146 -17.86 8.38 15.70
C VAL A 146 -16.55 8.29 14.91
N VAL A 147 -16.47 8.93 13.74
CA VAL A 147 -15.23 8.93 12.95
C VAL A 147 -14.11 9.65 13.70
N GLU A 148 -14.39 10.78 14.33
CA GLU A 148 -13.41 11.52 15.15
C GLU A 148 -12.91 10.69 16.32
N ASP A 149 -13.81 10.05 17.06
CA ASP A 149 -13.46 9.14 18.17
C ASP A 149 -12.58 7.99 17.71
N LEU A 150 -12.93 7.33 16.60
CA LEU A 150 -12.15 6.23 16.03
C LEU A 150 -10.76 6.68 15.57
N LEU A 151 -10.63 7.90 15.03
CA LEU A 151 -9.34 8.45 14.61
C LEU A 151 -8.43 8.78 15.80
N VAL A 152 -8.99 9.37 16.85
CA VAL A 152 -8.24 9.84 18.03
C VAL A 152 -7.94 8.70 18.99
N THR A 153 -8.94 7.89 19.33
CA THR A 153 -8.86 6.89 20.41
C THR A 153 -8.77 5.45 19.90
N GLY A 154 -9.16 5.20 18.65
CA GLY A 154 -9.26 3.85 18.08
C GLY A 154 -10.52 3.09 18.49
N GLY A 155 -11.46 3.73 19.18
CA GLY A 155 -12.74 3.17 19.59
C GLY A 155 -13.83 4.24 19.62
N THR A 156 -15.07 3.81 19.83
CA THR A 156 -16.22 4.70 20.06
C THR A 156 -17.15 4.06 21.09
N ASP A 157 -17.83 4.87 21.89
CA ASP A 157 -18.86 4.42 22.81
C ASP A 157 -20.22 4.20 22.10
N ASP A 158 -20.39 4.78 20.92
CA ASP A 158 -21.62 4.65 20.14
C ASP A 158 -21.64 3.37 19.29
N ARG A 159 -22.07 2.27 19.92
CA ARG A 159 -22.13 0.94 19.29
C ARG A 159 -23.31 0.76 18.32
N GLU A 160 -24.24 1.71 18.25
CA GLU A 160 -25.35 1.63 17.30
C GLU A 160 -24.92 2.07 15.89
N VAL A 161 -23.85 2.86 15.79
CA VAL A 161 -23.24 3.23 14.52
C VAL A 161 -22.41 2.06 14.00
N ARG A 162 -22.89 1.43 12.93
CA ARG A 162 -22.28 0.24 12.31
C ARG A 162 -21.11 0.61 11.42
N LEU A 163 -20.02 1.05 12.04
CA LEU A 163 -18.83 1.57 11.39
C LEU A 163 -17.55 1.09 12.08
N ASN A 164 -16.58 0.66 11.29
CA ASN A 164 -15.21 0.46 11.72
C ASN A 164 -14.25 1.31 10.89
N LEU A 165 -13.14 1.72 11.49
CA LEU A 165 -12.06 2.46 10.84
C LEU A 165 -10.72 1.74 11.04
N SER A 166 -9.99 1.53 9.95
CA SER A 166 -8.66 0.92 9.94
C SER A 166 -7.64 1.88 9.34
N ASP A 167 -6.60 2.21 10.10
CA ASP A 167 -5.54 3.13 9.68
C ASP A 167 -4.30 2.35 9.19
N LEU A 168 -4.05 2.40 7.88
CA LEU A 168 -2.91 1.73 7.25
C LEU A 168 -1.55 2.32 7.64
N SER A 169 -1.53 3.56 8.16
CA SER A 169 -0.28 4.22 8.55
C SER A 169 0.28 3.72 9.89
N ARG A 170 -0.51 2.98 10.69
CA ARG A 170 -0.08 2.41 11.97
C ARG A 170 0.67 1.08 11.83
N ALA A 171 0.84 0.62 10.60
CA ALA A 171 1.60 -0.55 10.25
C ALA A 171 3.08 -0.43 10.65
N PRO A 172 3.69 -1.43 11.32
CA PRO A 172 5.13 -1.41 11.57
C PRO A 172 5.93 -1.45 10.26
N ALA A 173 6.52 -0.32 9.87
CA ALA A 173 7.28 -0.19 8.63
C ALA A 173 8.54 -1.05 8.62
N ALA A 174 9.16 -1.28 9.79
CA ALA A 174 10.28 -2.23 9.91
C ALA A 174 9.89 -3.66 9.51
N LYS A 175 8.67 -4.09 9.89
CA LYS A 175 8.12 -5.41 9.50
C LYS A 175 7.79 -5.43 8.01
N MET A 176 7.18 -4.36 7.50
CA MET A 176 6.88 -4.22 6.06
C MET A 176 8.16 -4.23 5.20
N THR A 177 9.22 -3.57 5.66
CA THR A 177 10.55 -3.59 5.02
C THR A 177 11.07 -5.02 4.88
N SER A 178 10.91 -5.83 5.93
CA SER A 178 11.29 -7.24 5.89
C SER A 178 10.51 -8.04 4.85
N TYR A 179 9.18 -7.84 4.76
CA TYR A 179 8.36 -8.50 3.74
C TYR A 179 8.75 -8.09 2.32
N ILE A 180 9.01 -6.80 2.10
CA ILE A 180 9.46 -6.30 0.79
C ILE A 180 10.80 -6.93 0.40
N ILE A 181 11.74 -7.03 1.34
CA ILE A 181 13.04 -7.68 1.10
C ILE A 181 12.87 -9.15 0.71
N ASP A 182 12.00 -9.87 1.41
CA ASP A 182 11.74 -11.28 1.12
C ASP A 182 11.12 -11.45 -0.27
N GLU A 183 10.09 -10.65 -0.59
CA GLU A 183 9.37 -10.76 -1.86
C GLU A 183 10.25 -10.34 -3.05
N ILE A 184 10.98 -9.22 -2.94
CA ILE A 184 11.90 -8.79 -4.00
C ILE A 184 13.10 -9.73 -4.09
N GLY A 185 13.68 -10.11 -2.97
CA GLY A 185 14.88 -10.96 -2.92
C GLY A 185 14.63 -12.39 -3.39
N GLY A 186 13.43 -12.92 -3.16
CA GLY A 186 12.99 -14.26 -3.56
C GLY A 186 12.29 -14.33 -4.92
N HIS A 187 12.10 -13.20 -5.60
CA HIS A 187 11.33 -13.13 -6.83
C HIS A 187 11.91 -14.02 -7.95
N GLU A 188 11.04 -14.68 -8.73
CA GLU A 188 11.45 -15.59 -9.83
C GLU A 188 12.24 -14.90 -10.94
N GLY A 189 12.08 -13.58 -11.08
CA GLY A 189 12.81 -12.77 -12.07
C GLY A 189 14.34 -12.83 -11.92
N TRP A 190 14.86 -13.23 -10.76
CA TRP A 190 16.30 -13.44 -10.55
C TRP A 190 16.86 -14.65 -11.30
N ALA A 191 16.02 -15.60 -11.74
CA ALA A 191 16.45 -16.73 -12.57
C ALA A 191 17.06 -16.27 -13.91
N GLY A 192 16.72 -15.06 -14.38
CA GLY A 192 17.36 -14.46 -15.56
C GLY A 192 18.85 -14.14 -15.37
N CYS A 193 19.38 -14.21 -14.14
CA CYS A 193 20.80 -14.08 -13.87
C CYS A 193 21.58 -15.39 -14.09
N ASP A 194 20.90 -16.52 -14.29
CA ASP A 194 21.54 -17.81 -14.54
C ASP A 194 22.29 -17.77 -15.87
N GLY A 195 23.62 -17.97 -15.83
CA GLY A 195 24.48 -17.87 -17.00
C GLY A 195 24.94 -16.46 -17.37
N CYS A 196 24.55 -15.43 -16.60
CA CYS A 196 25.05 -14.07 -16.77
C CYS A 196 26.58 -14.03 -16.52
N PRO A 197 27.40 -13.50 -17.45
CA PRO A 197 28.84 -13.39 -17.28
C PRO A 197 29.23 -12.64 -15.99
N ALA A 198 28.59 -11.49 -15.74
CA ALA A 198 28.87 -10.67 -14.56
C ALA A 198 28.52 -11.36 -13.23
N ALA A 199 27.60 -12.34 -13.25
CA ALA A 199 27.27 -13.14 -12.08
C ALA A 199 28.35 -14.19 -11.78
N ARG A 200 28.93 -14.83 -12.81
CA ARG A 200 29.97 -15.86 -12.66
C ARG A 200 31.25 -15.31 -12.08
N ASP A 201 31.64 -14.10 -12.50
CA ASP A 201 32.89 -13.48 -12.07
C ASP A 201 32.76 -12.75 -10.72
N GLN A 202 31.62 -12.88 -10.03
CA GLN A 202 31.27 -12.15 -8.79
C GLN A 202 31.44 -10.63 -8.89
N ALA A 203 31.42 -10.09 -10.10
CA ALA A 203 31.62 -8.67 -10.38
C ALA A 203 30.31 -7.87 -10.37
N CYS A 204 29.15 -8.55 -10.40
CA CYS A 204 27.86 -7.89 -10.47
C CYS A 204 27.45 -7.23 -9.13
N PRO A 205 27.45 -5.88 -9.04
CA PRO A 205 27.07 -5.20 -7.81
C PRO A 205 25.59 -5.41 -7.44
N ILE A 206 24.70 -5.58 -8.42
CA ILE A 206 23.28 -5.86 -8.20
C ILE A 206 23.09 -7.16 -7.41
N LEU A 207 23.78 -8.23 -7.81
CA LEU A 207 23.69 -9.53 -7.14
C LEU A 207 24.34 -9.51 -5.77
N GLU A 208 25.48 -8.82 -5.62
CA GLU A 208 26.10 -8.64 -4.31
C GLU A 208 25.19 -7.87 -3.35
N ASN A 209 24.52 -6.82 -3.82
CA ASN A 209 23.55 -6.06 -3.03
C ASN A 209 22.36 -6.93 -2.61
N ARG A 210 21.79 -7.71 -3.55
CA ARG A 210 20.73 -8.69 -3.24
C ARG A 210 21.19 -9.69 -2.19
N ARG A 211 22.39 -10.25 -2.32
CA ARG A 211 22.96 -11.23 -1.39
C ARG A 211 23.07 -10.66 0.03
N ARG A 212 23.60 -9.45 0.17
CA ARG A 212 23.70 -8.74 1.46
C ARG A 212 22.34 -8.38 2.06
N LEU A 213 21.40 -7.97 1.21
CA LEU A 213 20.06 -7.58 1.62
C LEU A 213 19.24 -8.78 2.11
N THR A 214 19.33 -9.92 1.42
CA THR A 214 18.64 -11.17 1.78
C THR A 214 19.33 -11.91 2.91
N GLY A 215 20.63 -11.66 3.14
CA GLY A 215 21.39 -12.28 4.22
C GLY A 215 21.81 -13.73 3.95
N ALA A 216 21.97 -14.10 2.67
CA ALA A 216 22.32 -15.45 2.22
C ALA A 216 23.65 -16.00 2.81
N ASP A 217 24.44 -15.15 3.46
CA ASP A 217 25.78 -15.45 3.97
C ASP A 217 25.82 -15.73 5.49
N GLY A 218 24.67 -15.96 6.12
CA GLY A 218 24.58 -16.17 7.58
C GLY A 218 24.75 -14.89 8.40
N HIS A 219 24.86 -13.73 7.74
CA HIS A 219 24.97 -12.42 8.37
C HIS A 219 23.93 -11.46 7.80
N GLY A 220 22.65 -11.73 8.09
CA GLY A 220 21.54 -10.77 7.90
C GLY A 220 21.67 -9.47 8.71
N LYS A 221 22.88 -9.11 9.15
CA LYS A 221 23.21 -7.91 9.92
C LYS A 221 22.83 -6.63 9.18
N PHE A 222 23.00 -6.59 7.86
CA PHE A 222 22.58 -5.43 7.07
C PHE A 222 21.06 -5.25 7.13
N ARG A 223 20.30 -6.31 6.83
CA ARG A 223 18.83 -6.33 6.94
C ARG A 223 18.35 -5.96 8.35
N GLN A 224 18.95 -6.54 9.38
CA GLN A 224 18.62 -6.24 10.78
C GLN A 224 18.86 -4.76 11.10
N ARG A 225 20.03 -4.22 10.73
CA ARG A 225 20.34 -2.80 10.93
C ARG A 225 19.40 -1.89 10.16
N LEU A 226 19.06 -2.23 8.92
CA LEU A 226 18.11 -1.47 8.11
C LEU A 226 16.72 -1.46 8.77
N ALA A 227 16.24 -2.61 9.22
CA ALA A 227 14.96 -2.70 9.94
C ALA A 227 14.98 -1.89 11.25
N SER A 228 16.08 -1.94 12.03
CA SER A 228 16.23 -1.14 13.24
C SER A 228 16.31 0.36 12.95
N LEU A 229 16.90 0.79 11.83
CA LEU A 229 16.91 2.20 11.42
C LEU A 229 15.52 2.70 11.06
N VAL A 230 14.75 1.89 10.31
CA VAL A 230 13.35 2.19 10.00
C VAL A 230 12.53 2.29 11.30
N GLU A 231 12.65 1.31 12.19
CA GLU A 231 11.94 1.29 13.47
C GLU A 231 12.30 2.51 14.35
N LEU A 232 13.59 2.86 14.43
CA LEU A 232 14.03 4.05 15.16
C LEU A 232 13.45 5.33 14.56
N SER A 233 13.41 5.42 13.24
CA SER A 233 12.82 6.58 12.56
C SER A 233 11.31 6.65 12.77
N GLU A 234 10.60 5.51 12.80
CA GLU A 234 9.17 5.45 13.15
C GLU A 234 8.91 5.96 14.57
N ARG A 235 9.72 5.51 15.54
CA ARG A 235 9.62 5.97 16.94
C ARG A 235 9.90 7.46 17.10
N ASN A 236 10.64 8.06 16.16
CA ASN A 236 10.90 9.50 16.10
C ASN A 236 9.85 10.27 15.28
N GLY A 237 8.70 9.66 14.97
CA GLY A 237 7.60 10.30 14.26
C GLY A 237 7.71 10.27 12.73
N GLY A 238 8.67 9.53 12.18
CA GLY A 238 8.74 9.27 10.75
C GLY A 238 7.65 8.31 10.31
N HIS A 239 6.95 8.63 9.22
CA HIS A 239 6.04 7.70 8.56
C HIS A 239 6.66 7.21 7.25
N PHE A 240 6.64 5.90 7.03
CA PHE A 240 7.18 5.28 5.81
C PHE A 240 6.07 4.55 5.04
N PRO A 241 5.42 5.23 4.08
CA PRO A 241 4.49 4.56 3.20
C PRO A 241 5.16 3.39 2.47
N VAL A 242 4.37 2.36 2.16
CA VAL A 242 4.84 1.16 1.43
C VAL A 242 5.59 1.55 0.15
N ARG A 243 5.15 2.60 -0.54
CA ARG A 243 5.85 3.17 -1.70
C ARG A 243 7.30 3.58 -1.40
N GLN A 244 7.54 4.29 -0.29
CA GLN A 244 8.89 4.71 0.10
C GLN A 244 9.77 3.50 0.47
N LEU A 245 9.19 2.50 1.14
CA LEU A 245 9.92 1.28 1.47
C LEU A 245 10.32 0.48 0.21
N LEU A 246 9.42 0.39 -0.78
CA LEU A 246 9.71 -0.21 -2.09
C LEU A 246 10.83 0.56 -2.81
N SER A 247 10.76 1.89 -2.84
CA SER A 247 11.79 2.74 -3.42
C SER A 247 13.13 2.58 -2.70
N LEU A 248 13.13 2.51 -1.37
CA LEU A 248 14.33 2.27 -0.57
C LEU A 248 14.97 0.93 -0.93
N VAL A 249 14.20 -0.16 -0.97
CA VAL A 249 14.73 -1.49 -1.30
C VAL A 249 15.23 -1.54 -2.75
N ALA A 250 14.51 -0.93 -3.69
CA ALA A 250 14.96 -0.82 -5.07
C ALA A 250 16.29 -0.05 -5.16
N ASN A 251 16.41 1.07 -4.45
CA ASN A 251 17.64 1.85 -4.40
C ASN A 251 18.79 1.09 -3.73
N VAL A 252 18.53 0.31 -2.67
CA VAL A 252 19.55 -0.54 -2.05
C VAL A 252 20.15 -1.53 -3.05
N ILE A 253 19.31 -2.13 -3.89
CA ILE A 253 19.74 -3.14 -4.87
C ILE A 253 20.41 -2.50 -6.09
N LEU A 254 19.80 -1.45 -6.64
CA LEU A 254 20.14 -0.89 -7.96
C LEU A 254 20.83 0.48 -7.89
N GLY A 255 20.99 1.09 -6.71
CA GLY A 255 21.54 2.44 -6.60
C GLY A 255 22.96 2.53 -7.15
N HIS A 256 23.18 3.47 -8.08
CA HIS A 256 24.49 3.81 -8.64
C HIS A 256 24.43 5.18 -9.33
N PRO A 257 25.44 6.06 -9.19
CA PRO A 257 25.38 7.43 -9.72
C PRO A 257 25.40 7.51 -11.25
N ASP A 258 25.89 6.47 -11.93
CA ASP A 258 25.86 6.40 -13.40
C ASP A 258 24.59 5.75 -13.94
N GLY A 259 23.77 5.20 -13.04
CA GLY A 259 22.48 4.66 -13.41
C GLY A 259 21.54 5.78 -13.81
N ARG A 260 20.65 5.49 -14.77
CA ARG A 260 19.57 6.42 -15.10
C ARG A 260 18.70 6.63 -13.87
N ASP A 261 18.40 7.89 -13.56
CA ASP A 261 17.66 8.28 -12.35
C ASP A 261 18.30 7.76 -11.04
N GLY A 262 19.62 7.53 -11.06
CA GLY A 262 20.38 6.98 -9.93
C GLY A 262 20.27 5.46 -9.75
N LEU A 263 19.66 4.74 -10.69
CA LEU A 263 19.46 3.29 -10.64
C LEU A 263 20.14 2.61 -11.83
N MET A 264 21.10 1.72 -11.56
CA MET A 264 21.72 0.87 -12.57
C MET A 264 20.78 -0.25 -13.00
N SER A 265 20.91 -0.65 -14.25
CA SER A 265 20.32 -1.84 -14.85
C SER A 265 21.40 -2.90 -15.11
N CYS A 266 20.98 -4.11 -15.49
CA CYS A 266 21.92 -5.16 -15.90
C CYS A 266 22.81 -4.74 -17.08
N GLY A 267 22.33 -3.83 -17.94
CA GLY A 267 23.08 -3.33 -19.10
C GLY A 267 24.24 -2.42 -18.72
N ASP A 268 24.17 -1.75 -17.56
CA ASP A 268 25.19 -0.80 -17.10
C ASP A 268 26.35 -1.50 -16.39
N VAL A 269 26.14 -2.74 -15.93
CA VAL A 269 27.10 -3.50 -15.12
C VAL A 269 28.48 -3.65 -15.79
N PRO A 270 28.59 -4.04 -17.08
CA PRO A 270 29.91 -4.20 -17.71
C PRO A 270 30.75 -2.92 -17.67
N ASP A 271 30.15 -1.77 -17.95
CA ASP A 271 30.85 -0.48 -17.99
C ASP A 271 31.21 0.02 -16.58
N ILE A 272 30.33 -0.19 -15.60
CA ILE A 272 30.59 0.12 -14.18
C ILE A 272 31.77 -0.70 -13.64
N VAL A 273 31.82 -1.99 -13.99
CA VAL A 273 32.92 -2.87 -13.58
C VAL A 273 34.21 -2.50 -14.28
N ALA A 274 34.18 -2.28 -15.60
CA ALA A 274 35.37 -1.91 -16.38
C ALA A 274 35.97 -0.56 -15.95
N SER A 275 35.13 0.39 -15.52
CA SER A 275 35.57 1.68 -14.98
C SER A 275 36.07 1.63 -13.53
N GLY A 276 35.98 0.47 -12.87
CA GLY A 276 36.44 0.28 -11.49
C GLY A 276 35.58 1.00 -10.44
N ARG A 277 34.32 1.32 -10.75
CA ARG A 277 33.42 2.12 -9.88
C ARG A 277 32.30 1.33 -9.23
N ALA A 278 32.40 0.00 -9.23
CA ALA A 278 31.40 -0.87 -8.62
C ALA A 278 31.22 -0.62 -7.10
N ASP A 279 32.21 -0.06 -6.42
CA ASP A 279 32.14 0.32 -5.00
C ASP A 279 31.07 1.40 -4.72
N LEU A 280 30.78 2.25 -5.70
CA LEU A 280 29.74 3.28 -5.61
C LEU A 280 28.32 2.68 -5.59
N ALA A 281 28.18 1.40 -5.93
CA ALA A 281 26.93 0.64 -5.84
C ALA A 281 26.68 0.03 -4.46
N SER A 282 27.56 0.26 -3.47
CA SER A 282 27.47 -0.35 -2.15
C SER A 282 26.12 -0.12 -1.45
N VAL A 283 25.53 -1.19 -0.91
CA VAL A 283 24.30 -1.13 -0.09
C VAL A 283 24.30 -0.05 0.99
N TYR A 284 25.47 0.23 1.60
CA TYR A 284 25.58 1.24 2.66
C TYR A 284 25.47 2.67 2.13
N ARG A 285 26.00 2.90 0.92
CA ARG A 285 25.86 4.17 0.22
C ARG A 285 24.41 4.33 -0.22
N ASN A 286 23.80 3.28 -0.74
CA ASN A 286 22.44 3.35 -1.28
C ASN A 286 21.36 3.57 -0.21
N VAL A 287 21.56 3.17 1.05
CA VAL A 287 20.63 3.52 2.15
C VAL A 287 20.72 5.00 2.54
N SER A 288 21.93 5.58 2.47
CA SER A 288 22.24 6.89 3.06
C SER A 288 22.44 8.00 2.03
N ALA A 289 22.51 7.67 0.74
CA ALA A 289 22.71 8.63 -0.33
C ALA A 289 21.46 9.49 -0.46
N ARG A 290 21.66 10.82 -0.46
CA ARG A 290 20.65 11.75 -0.94
C ARG A 290 20.41 11.44 -2.42
N THR A 291 19.20 10.97 -2.75
CA THR A 291 18.62 11.14 -4.09
C THR A 291 18.51 12.62 -4.41
#